data_AF-A0A3N5E138-F1
#
_entry.id   AF-A0A3N5E138-F1
#
_cell.length_a   1.000
_cell.length_b   1.000
_cell.length_c   1.000
_cell.angle_alpha   90.00
_cell.angle_beta   90.00
_cell.angle_gamma   90.00
#
_symmetry.space_group_name_H-M   'P 1'
#
loop_
_entity.id
_entity.type
_entity.pdbx_description
1 polymer ?
#
loop_
_entity_poly.entity_id
_entity_poly.type
_entity_poly.pdbx_seq_one_letter_code
_entity_poly.pdbx_strand_id
1 'polypeptide(L)'
;MAGLVTFKGQLYSFNSTGSGGALELRDTPFAGANDLGAPDRTAWESATRAYLASHPEINVIIWSWCGQVSSSTESDINTYLTLMNGLERDYPKVSFVYMTGHLDGSGTSGNLHQRNEQIRAYV
;
A
#
# COMPACT_ATOMS: atom_id res chain seq x y z
N MET A 1 -16.06 18.28 2.03
CA MET A 1 -16.24 17.72 0.68
C MET A 1 -17.43 16.77 0.70
N ALA A 2 -18.59 17.19 0.19
CA ALA A 2 -19.79 16.34 0.13
C ALA A 2 -20.21 15.99 -1.31
N GLY A 3 -19.45 16.44 -2.33
CA GLY A 3 -19.84 16.28 -3.74
C GLY A 3 -20.08 14.82 -4.15
N LEU A 4 -19.20 13.90 -3.73
CA LEU A 4 -19.38 12.47 -3.97
C LEU A 4 -20.56 11.89 -3.20
N VAL A 5 -20.81 12.35 -1.97
CA VAL A 5 -21.97 11.93 -1.17
C VAL A 5 -23.27 12.36 -1.83
N THR A 6 -23.34 13.60 -2.33
CA THR A 6 -24.50 14.12 -3.07
C THR A 6 -24.72 13.34 -4.38
N PHE A 7 -23.64 12.99 -5.08
CA PHE A 7 -23.73 12.36 -6.40
C PHE A 7 -23.94 10.83 -6.34
N LYS A 8 -23.33 10.14 -5.37
CA LYS A 8 -23.26 8.67 -5.31
C LYS A 8 -23.74 8.07 -3.99
N GLY A 9 -24.15 8.89 -3.03
CA GLY A 9 -24.71 8.44 -1.74
C GLY A 9 -23.68 8.28 -0.62
N GLN A 10 -24.17 7.86 0.54
CA GLN A 10 -23.44 7.85 1.81
C GLN A 10 -22.25 6.88 1.86
N LEU A 11 -22.14 5.93 0.94
CA LEU A 11 -20.98 5.02 0.83
C LEU A 11 -19.67 5.80 0.60
N TYR A 12 -19.75 6.99 0.03
CA TYR A 12 -18.60 7.85 -0.27
C TYR A 12 -18.34 8.91 0.81
N SER A 13 -18.97 8.77 1.98
CA SER A 13 -18.71 9.63 3.13
C SER A 13 -17.31 9.37 3.65
N PHE A 14 -16.54 10.43 3.88
CA PHE A 14 -15.21 10.37 4.51
C PHE A 14 -15.06 11.50 5.53
N ASN A 15 -14.35 11.24 6.62
CA ASN A 15 -13.98 12.25 7.62
C ASN A 15 -12.74 11.79 8.40
N SER A 16 -12.21 12.65 9.28
CA SER A 16 -10.97 12.40 10.01
C SER A 16 -11.12 11.47 11.22
N THR A 17 -12.29 10.90 11.47
CA THR A 17 -12.56 10.11 12.69
C THR A 17 -13.33 8.81 12.43
N GLY A 18 -13.67 8.50 11.18
CA GLY A 18 -14.55 7.39 10.81
C GLY A 18 -16.00 7.53 11.34
N SER A 19 -16.35 8.68 11.91
CA SER A 19 -17.65 8.87 12.57
C SER A 19 -18.81 8.72 11.58
N GLY A 20 -19.92 8.13 12.05
CA GLY A 20 -21.10 7.89 11.22
C GLY A 20 -20.91 6.81 10.15
N GLY A 21 -19.88 5.96 10.27
CA GLY A 21 -19.57 4.90 9.29
C GLY A 21 -18.87 5.41 8.03
N ALA A 22 -18.29 6.61 8.09
CA ALA A 22 -17.50 7.18 7.01
C ALA A 22 -16.11 6.52 6.92
N LEU A 23 -15.48 6.60 5.75
CA LEU A 23 -14.07 6.27 5.58
C LEU A 23 -13.20 7.25 6.38
N GLU A 24 -12.36 6.72 7.26
CA GLU A 24 -11.23 7.44 7.83
C GLU A 24 -9.99 7.16 6.98
N LEU A 25 -9.38 8.19 6.43
CA LEU A 25 -8.10 8.10 5.72
C LEU A 25 -7.04 8.84 6.52
N ARG A 26 -5.97 8.12 6.87
CA ARG A 26 -4.78 8.70 7.51
C ARG A 26 -3.65 8.69 6.51
N ASP A 27 -3.26 9.87 6.05
CA ASP A 27 -2.22 10.03 5.03
C ASP A 27 -0.84 10.15 5.68
N THR A 28 0.12 9.34 5.23
CA THR A 28 1.50 9.27 5.74
C THR A 28 1.64 9.15 7.28
N PRO A 29 0.90 8.27 7.98
CA PRO A 29 0.94 8.22 9.45
C PRO A 29 2.16 7.45 10.00
N PHE A 30 3.01 6.90 9.11
CA PHE A 30 4.10 6.01 9.46
C PHE A 30 5.39 6.79 9.76
N ALA A 31 6.13 6.33 10.76
CA ALA A 31 7.47 6.82 11.04
C ALA A 31 8.52 5.81 10.54
N GLY A 32 9.64 6.32 10.01
CA GLY A 32 10.79 5.50 9.63
C GLY A 32 10.78 4.96 8.19
N ALA A 33 9.69 5.15 7.44
CA ALA A 33 9.61 4.86 6.00
C ALA A 33 8.68 5.85 5.30
N ASN A 34 9.00 6.19 4.05
CA ASN A 34 8.23 7.14 3.24
C ASN A 34 7.45 6.44 2.11
N ASP A 35 8.02 5.35 1.57
CA ASP A 35 7.43 4.55 0.51
C ASP A 35 8.02 3.11 0.55
N LEU A 36 7.60 2.24 -0.36
CA LEU A 36 8.05 0.84 -0.43
C LEU A 36 9.55 0.65 -0.73
N GLY A 37 10.27 1.70 -1.10
CA GLY A 37 11.70 1.69 -1.39
C GLY A 37 12.53 2.72 -0.62
N ALA A 38 11.96 3.44 0.35
CA ALA A 38 12.64 4.49 1.11
C ALA A 38 12.32 4.42 2.62
N PRO A 39 13.34 4.44 3.51
CA PRO A 39 14.78 4.60 3.24
C PRO A 39 15.43 3.38 2.58
N ASP A 40 14.78 2.22 2.67
CA ASP A 40 15.17 0.98 2.02
C ASP A 40 13.92 0.17 1.65
N ARG A 41 14.12 -0.99 1.01
CA ARG A 41 13.03 -1.85 0.50
C ARG A 41 12.27 -2.63 1.58
N THR A 42 12.60 -2.44 2.85
CA THR A 42 12.10 -3.24 3.97
C THR A 42 11.58 -2.43 5.16
N ALA A 43 12.04 -1.21 5.35
CA ALA A 43 11.72 -0.38 6.50
C ALA A 43 10.21 -0.13 6.68
N TRP A 44 9.46 -0.08 5.58
CA TRP A 44 8.00 0.07 5.56
C TRP A 44 7.28 -1.08 6.28
N GLU A 45 7.83 -2.30 6.29
CA GLU A 45 7.23 -3.44 6.98
C GLU A 45 7.26 -3.23 8.50
N SER A 46 8.41 -2.85 9.03
CA SER A 46 8.58 -2.56 10.45
C SER A 46 7.78 -1.32 10.87
N ALA A 47 7.73 -0.28 10.02
CA ALA A 47 6.88 0.88 10.24
C ALA A 47 5.39 0.51 10.31
N THR A 48 4.94 -0.40 9.44
CA THR A 48 3.56 -0.91 9.43
C THR A 48 3.22 -1.63 10.73
N ARG A 49 4.10 -2.53 11.19
CA ARG A 49 3.91 -3.27 12.44
C ARG A 49 3.83 -2.35 13.65
N ALA A 50 4.73 -1.39 13.74
CA ALA A 50 4.76 -0.41 14.82
C ALA A 50 3.48 0.44 14.83
N TYR A 51 2.99 0.83 13.65
CA TYR A 51 1.76 1.60 13.54
C TYR A 51 0.52 0.80 13.97
N LEU A 52 0.37 -0.43 13.45
CA LEU A 52 -0.75 -1.31 13.79
C LEU A 52 -0.76 -1.72 15.26
N ALA A 53 0.40 -1.80 15.92
CA ALA A 53 0.48 -2.08 17.35
C ALA A 53 -0.17 -0.99 18.22
N SER A 54 -0.21 0.25 17.74
CA SER A 54 -0.83 1.39 18.43
C SER A 54 -2.21 1.78 17.88
N HIS A 55 -2.58 1.25 16.71
CA HIS A 55 -3.82 1.58 16.01
C HIS A 55 -4.56 0.33 15.54
N PRO A 56 -5.08 -0.51 16.47
CA PRO A 56 -5.77 -1.75 16.13
C PRO A 56 -7.10 -1.54 15.37
N GLU A 57 -7.60 -0.31 15.29
CA GLU A 57 -8.79 0.06 14.52
C GLU A 57 -8.55 0.09 12.99
N ILE A 58 -7.29 0.14 12.55
CA ILE A 58 -6.94 0.18 11.13
C ILE A 58 -7.17 -1.20 10.51
N ASN A 59 -7.90 -1.22 9.40
CA ASN A 59 -8.31 -2.44 8.70
C ASN A 59 -7.86 -2.49 7.23
N VAL A 60 -7.23 -1.44 6.72
CA VAL A 60 -6.63 -1.40 5.37
C VAL A 60 -5.29 -0.67 5.43
N ILE A 61 -4.27 -1.23 4.79
CA ILE A 61 -2.95 -0.60 4.62
C ILE A 61 -2.62 -0.54 3.13
N ILE A 62 -2.17 0.63 2.69
CA ILE A 62 -1.70 0.86 1.32
C ILE A 62 -0.36 1.58 1.41
N TRP A 63 0.66 1.02 0.76
CA TRP A 63 1.93 1.67 0.52
C TRP A 63 2.13 1.91 -0.97
N SER A 64 2.73 3.03 -1.32
CA SER A 64 3.05 3.36 -2.70
C SER A 64 4.49 3.00 -3.04
N TRP A 65 4.74 2.76 -4.32
CA TRP A 65 6.06 2.86 -4.92
C TRP A 65 6.25 4.28 -5.45
N CYS A 66 7.38 4.94 -5.17
CA CYS A 66 7.66 6.26 -5.73
C CYS A 66 8.19 6.15 -7.18
N GLY A 67 9.23 5.35 -7.39
CA GLY A 67 9.80 5.04 -8.71
C GLY A 67 10.75 3.83 -8.70
N GLN A 68 10.94 3.21 -7.54
CA GLN A 68 11.94 2.17 -7.30
C GLN A 68 11.63 0.88 -8.07
N VAL A 69 10.38 0.65 -8.48
CA VAL A 69 10.03 -0.53 -9.29
C VAL A 69 10.72 -0.48 -10.66
N SER A 70 10.93 0.70 -11.25
CA SER A 70 11.57 0.84 -12.56
C SER A 70 12.96 0.21 -12.62
N SER A 71 13.71 0.25 -11.52
CA SER A 71 15.05 -0.36 -11.39
C SER A 71 15.09 -1.59 -10.48
N SER A 72 13.94 -2.05 -9.97
CA SER A 72 13.89 -3.22 -9.09
C SER A 72 14.14 -4.50 -9.87
N THR A 73 14.91 -5.39 -9.25
CA THR A 73 15.14 -6.75 -9.72
C THR A 73 13.94 -7.64 -9.38
N GLU A 74 13.91 -8.85 -9.94
CA GLU A 74 12.95 -9.88 -9.51
C GLU A 74 13.02 -10.18 -8.01
N SER A 75 14.24 -10.21 -7.46
CA SER A 75 14.47 -10.46 -6.04
C SER A 75 13.94 -9.33 -5.15
N ASP A 76 14.01 -8.09 -5.62
CA ASP A 76 13.45 -6.95 -4.89
C ASP A 76 11.92 -7.07 -4.78
N ILE A 77 11.26 -7.47 -5.87
CA ILE A 77 9.82 -7.72 -5.85
C ILE A 77 9.48 -8.95 -5.00
N ASN A 78 10.26 -10.03 -5.07
CA ASN A 78 10.06 -11.19 -4.19
C ASN A 78 10.22 -10.83 -2.70
N THR A 79 11.11 -9.90 -2.37
CA THR A 79 11.25 -9.36 -1.01
C THR A 79 9.97 -8.64 -0.59
N TYR A 80 9.45 -7.74 -1.43
CA TYR A 80 8.17 -7.07 -1.20
C TYR A 80 7.02 -8.05 -0.96
N LEU A 81 6.85 -9.04 -1.85
CA LEU A 81 5.78 -10.05 -1.74
C LEU A 81 5.91 -10.90 -0.47
N THR A 82 7.14 -11.26 -0.10
CA THR A 82 7.40 -12.03 1.14
C THR A 82 7.04 -11.23 2.38
N LEU A 83 7.39 -9.94 2.43
CA LEU A 83 7.05 -9.05 3.53
C LEU A 83 5.54 -8.82 3.64
N MET A 84 4.85 -8.61 2.52
CA MET A 84 3.39 -8.49 2.48
C MET A 84 2.70 -9.75 3.03
N ASN A 85 3.12 -10.95 2.60
CA ASN A 85 2.60 -12.22 3.12
C ASN A 85 2.85 -12.36 4.64
N GLY A 86 4.02 -11.92 5.11
CA GLY A 86 4.32 -11.86 6.55
C GLY A 86 3.32 -10.97 7.32
N LEU A 87 2.98 -9.81 6.77
CA LEU A 87 1.99 -8.92 7.36
C LEU A 87 0.58 -9.52 7.34
N GLU A 88 0.14 -10.11 6.24
CA GLU A 88 -1.18 -10.75 6.13
C GLU A 88 -1.35 -11.88 7.15
N ARG A 89 -0.33 -12.72 7.32
CA ARG A 89 -0.33 -13.80 8.31
C ARG A 89 -0.44 -13.27 9.73
N ASP A 90 0.29 -12.20 10.03
CA ASP A 90 0.40 -11.68 11.40
C ASP A 90 -0.79 -10.74 11.76
N TYR A 91 -1.46 -10.16 10.76
CA TYR A 91 -2.61 -9.26 10.92
C TYR A 91 -3.81 -9.69 10.05
N PRO A 92 -4.47 -10.83 10.34
CA PRO A 92 -5.50 -11.43 9.49
C PRO A 92 -6.81 -10.62 9.38
N LYS A 93 -6.94 -9.53 10.13
CA LYS A 93 -8.10 -8.61 10.08
C LYS A 93 -7.81 -7.33 9.26
N VAL A 94 -6.59 -7.19 8.75
CA VAL A 94 -6.15 -6.04 7.97
C VAL A 94 -5.99 -6.48 6.52
N SER A 95 -6.60 -5.75 5.60
CA SER A 95 -6.40 -5.93 4.17
C SER A 95 -5.18 -5.14 3.71
N PHE A 96 -4.21 -5.80 3.09
CA PHE A 96 -3.03 -5.16 2.53
C PHE A 96 -3.17 -5.03 1.01
N VAL A 97 -3.03 -3.81 0.48
CA VAL A 97 -3.15 -3.58 -0.96
C VAL A 97 -1.80 -3.76 -1.64
N TYR A 98 -1.73 -4.68 -2.58
CA TYR A 98 -0.55 -4.90 -3.42
C TYR A 98 -0.47 -3.82 -4.50
N MET A 99 0.48 -2.91 -4.37
CA MET A 99 0.62 -1.78 -5.28
C MET A 99 1.63 -2.07 -6.39
N THR A 100 1.31 -1.67 -7.61
CA THR A 100 2.25 -1.68 -8.74
C THR A 100 2.97 -0.32 -8.87
N GLY A 101 4.16 -0.32 -9.48
CA GLY A 101 4.87 0.93 -9.82
C GLY A 101 4.15 1.74 -10.90
N HIS A 102 4.35 3.07 -10.89
CA HIS A 102 3.83 3.96 -11.92
C HIS A 102 4.42 3.61 -13.30
N LEU A 103 3.61 3.66 -14.37
CA LEU A 103 4.12 3.43 -15.72
C LEU A 103 5.17 4.49 -16.10
N ASP A 104 6.28 4.05 -16.71
CA ASP A 104 7.40 4.90 -17.14
C ASP A 104 7.63 4.91 -18.66
N GLY A 105 6.80 4.21 -19.44
CA GLY A 105 6.87 4.20 -20.90
C GLY A 105 7.89 3.23 -21.50
N SER A 106 8.52 2.35 -20.71
CA SER A 106 9.49 1.35 -21.19
C SER A 106 8.89 0.19 -22.01
N GLY A 107 7.56 0.15 -22.19
CA GLY A 107 6.85 -0.86 -22.98
C GLY A 107 6.67 -2.20 -22.26
N THR A 108 6.01 -3.16 -22.90
CA THR A 108 5.69 -4.47 -22.31
C THR A 108 6.92 -5.36 -22.07
N SER A 109 8.00 -5.13 -22.82
CA SER A 109 9.29 -5.78 -22.57
C SER A 109 10.13 -5.06 -21.50
N GLY A 110 9.70 -3.89 -21.02
CA GLY A 110 10.42 -3.09 -20.03
C GLY A 110 10.43 -3.72 -18.64
N ASN A 111 11.50 -3.47 -17.87
CA ASN A 111 11.66 -4.03 -16.52
C ASN A 111 10.46 -3.73 -15.62
N LEU A 112 10.02 -2.47 -15.58
CA LEU A 112 8.87 -2.04 -14.80
C LEU A 112 7.62 -2.85 -15.12
N HIS A 113 7.31 -3.04 -16.41
CA HIS A 113 6.12 -3.80 -16.80
C HIS A 113 6.23 -5.23 -16.28
N GLN A 114 7.37 -5.88 -16.49
CA GLN A 114 7.60 -7.25 -16.00
C GLN A 114 7.51 -7.35 -14.47
N ARG A 115 8.05 -6.38 -13.73
CA ARG A 115 7.95 -6.34 -12.26
C ARG A 115 6.52 -6.09 -11.78
N ASN A 116 5.75 -5.26 -12.49
CA ASN A 116 4.33 -5.07 -12.21
C ASN A 116 3.53 -6.34 -12.50
N GLU A 117 3.82 -7.06 -13.59
CA GLU A 117 3.19 -8.36 -13.87
C GLU A 117 3.55 -9.42 -12.83
N GLN A 118 4.78 -9.41 -12.30
CA GLN A 118 5.17 -10.28 -11.18
C GLN A 118 4.30 -10.03 -9.94
N ILE A 119 4.01 -8.77 -9.60
CA ILE A 119 3.11 -8.43 -8.48
C ILE A 119 1.68 -8.90 -8.79
N ARG A 120 1.17 -8.63 -10.00
CA ARG A 120 -0.19 -9.03 -10.41
C ARG A 120 -0.38 -10.54 -10.43
N ALA A 121 0.64 -11.31 -10.82
CA ALA A 121 0.56 -12.76 -10.88
C ALA A 121 0.57 -13.42 -9.49
N TYR A 122 0.96 -12.70 -8.45
CA TYR A 122 0.97 -13.21 -7.07
C TYR A 122 -0.41 -13.21 -6.41
N VAL A 123 -1.27 -12.25 -6.76
CA VAL A 123 -2.57 -11.99 -6.10
C VAL A 123 -3.77 -12.48 -6.90
#